data_AF-A0AAN6P757-F1
#
_entry.id   AF-A0AAN6P757-F1
#
_cell.length_a   1.000
_cell.length_b   1.000
_cell.length_c   1.000
_cell.angle_alpha   90.00
_cell.angle_beta   90.00
_cell.angle_gamma   90.00
#
_symmetry.space_group_name_H-M   'P 1'
#
loop_
_entity.id
_entity.type
_entity.pdbx_description
1 polymer ?
#
loop_
_entity_poly.entity_id
_entity_poly.type
_entity_poly.pdbx_seq_one_letter_code
_entity_poly.pdbx_strand_id
1 'polypeptide(L)'
;MIDWRTVSALLAGAAVSSACTIPTEPLGNNIAYPFRAQVQNATRPEVHNLYMNLLEAGGGDRHLFIGPVGVPTYDLTLVDGVINHVPNGVRAVIGGEIDHTTKLFMTGRGDYRAVFQPTYACNPDTDELQIELHFVTWQNQPTGGHICVRHAFENSHEFRYSPPGNTLIDVDRECIKVTLVVLPTTGLPPQSTTLSTSTIPATPSTSTTSTTPTSTPTGTTPSGAFTDLTAQGYRFLGCAPEERWTTDGPFRTLSGATESSDDMTNQRCAAFCTAQGFKYAGTEWRRECWCGNTVAATRQPATTLASLATCDYKCTGDQAQFCGGDAWLSLYERCEAGAVCENVVFT
;
A
#
# COMPACT_ATOMS: atom_id res chain seq x y z
N MET A 1 -54.69 -57.58 -11.34
CA MET A 1 -53.55 -57.82 -12.25
C MET A 1 -52.78 -56.51 -12.38
N ILE A 2 -51.53 -56.56 -11.94
CA ILE A 2 -50.37 -55.73 -12.34
C ILE A 2 -50.39 -54.24 -11.93
N ASP A 3 -49.64 -54.03 -10.86
CA ASP A 3 -48.90 -52.84 -10.42
C ASP A 3 -47.82 -52.45 -11.44
N TRP A 4 -47.60 -51.16 -11.72
CA TRP A 4 -46.25 -50.63 -11.91
C TRP A 4 -46.17 -49.11 -11.77
N ARG A 5 -45.53 -48.71 -10.68
CA ARG A 5 -44.99 -47.39 -10.39
C ARG A 5 -43.97 -46.95 -11.46
N THR A 6 -44.18 -45.83 -12.13
CA THR A 6 -43.08 -45.09 -12.78
C THR A 6 -42.61 -43.98 -11.85
N VAL A 7 -41.71 -44.35 -10.94
CA VAL A 7 -40.82 -43.40 -10.26
C VAL A 7 -39.85 -42.89 -11.33
N SER A 8 -39.98 -41.63 -11.74
CA SER A 8 -38.92 -40.95 -12.49
C SER A 8 -37.75 -40.75 -11.53
N ALA A 9 -36.76 -41.63 -11.62
CA ALA A 9 -35.49 -41.45 -10.97
C ALA A 9 -34.78 -40.26 -11.64
N LEU A 10 -34.85 -39.09 -11.00
CA LEU A 10 -33.83 -38.06 -11.18
C LEU A 10 -32.51 -38.69 -10.69
N LEU A 11 -31.72 -39.21 -11.62
CA LEU A 11 -30.29 -39.34 -11.44
C LEU A 11 -29.74 -37.92 -11.32
N ALA A 12 -29.78 -37.37 -10.11
CA ALA A 12 -28.81 -36.37 -9.71
C ALA A 12 -27.47 -37.10 -9.72
N GLY A 13 -26.77 -37.05 -10.85
CA GLY A 13 -25.35 -37.33 -10.86
C GLY A 13 -24.74 -36.36 -9.85
N ALA A 14 -24.39 -36.86 -8.67
CA ALA A 14 -23.48 -36.16 -7.80
C ALA A 14 -22.21 -36.00 -8.63
N ALA A 15 -21.97 -34.78 -9.13
CA ALA A 15 -20.66 -34.42 -9.61
C ALA A 15 -19.73 -34.67 -8.43
N VAL A 16 -18.98 -35.77 -8.50
CA VAL A 16 -17.88 -36.00 -7.58
C VAL A 16 -16.91 -34.88 -7.92
N SER A 17 -16.95 -33.78 -7.18
CA SER A 17 -15.89 -32.78 -7.23
C SER A 17 -14.62 -33.54 -6.87
N SER A 18 -13.79 -33.85 -7.86
CA SER A 18 -12.54 -34.54 -7.63
C SER A 18 -11.58 -33.54 -7.02
N ALA A 19 -11.73 -33.31 -5.71
CA ALA A 19 -10.74 -32.61 -4.93
C ALA A 19 -9.38 -33.29 -5.19
N CYS A 20 -8.33 -32.49 -5.32
CA CYS A 20 -6.97 -32.95 -5.46
C CYS A 20 -6.59 -34.04 -4.44
N THR A 21 -5.63 -34.89 -4.80
CA THR A 21 -5.06 -35.83 -3.83
C THR A 21 -4.04 -35.12 -2.95
N ILE A 22 -4.35 -35.00 -1.66
CA ILE A 22 -3.47 -34.38 -0.66
C ILE A 22 -2.37 -35.36 -0.25
N PRO A 23 -1.07 -35.00 -0.38
CA PRO A 23 0.03 -35.81 0.14
C PRO A 23 -0.08 -36.02 1.66
N THR A 24 0.30 -37.20 2.14
CA THR A 24 0.28 -37.55 3.57
C THR A 24 1.49 -37.06 4.34
N GLU A 25 2.62 -36.85 3.64
CA GLU A 25 3.83 -36.31 4.25
C GLU A 25 3.66 -34.81 4.54
N PRO A 26 3.84 -34.37 5.80
CA PRO A 26 3.67 -32.98 6.16
C PRO A 26 4.77 -32.11 5.57
N LEU A 27 4.42 -30.88 5.22
CA LEU A 27 5.40 -29.87 4.83
C LEU A 27 6.19 -29.39 6.05
N GLY A 28 7.50 -29.18 5.86
CA GLY A 28 8.32 -28.49 6.84
C GLY A 28 8.00 -27.00 6.91
N ASN A 29 8.63 -26.31 7.87
CA ASN A 29 8.34 -24.89 8.14
C ASN A 29 9.19 -23.94 7.27
N ASN A 30 9.83 -24.47 6.23
CA ASN A 30 10.74 -23.75 5.36
C ASN A 30 10.32 -23.91 3.90
N ILE A 31 10.26 -22.81 3.17
CA ILE A 31 10.07 -22.76 1.72
C ILE A 31 11.27 -22.00 1.16
N ALA A 32 12.21 -22.77 0.60
CA ALA A 32 13.52 -22.28 0.20
C ALA A 32 13.55 -21.62 -1.18
N TYR A 33 12.54 -21.88 -2.02
CA TYR A 33 12.40 -21.22 -3.30
C TYR A 33 11.65 -19.88 -3.16
N PRO A 34 11.97 -18.87 -3.99
CA PRO A 34 11.22 -17.63 -4.01
C PRO A 34 9.78 -17.87 -4.45
N PHE A 35 8.85 -17.19 -3.79
CA PHE A 35 7.44 -17.24 -4.12
C PHE A 35 6.78 -15.87 -4.01
N ARG A 36 5.55 -15.78 -4.52
CA ARG A 36 4.60 -14.72 -4.19
C ARG A 36 3.41 -15.31 -3.47
N ALA A 37 2.80 -14.55 -2.57
CA ALA A 37 1.59 -14.99 -1.90
C ALA A 37 0.36 -14.51 -2.67
N GLN A 38 -0.53 -15.45 -3.03
CA GLN A 38 -1.88 -15.16 -3.48
C GLN A 38 -2.86 -15.27 -2.32
N VAL A 39 -3.89 -14.45 -2.34
CA VAL A 39 -4.96 -14.43 -1.35
C VAL A 39 -6.17 -15.14 -1.93
N GLN A 40 -6.76 -16.07 -1.18
CA GLN A 40 -7.95 -16.79 -1.60
C GLN A 40 -9.09 -16.64 -0.59
N ASN A 41 -10.28 -16.34 -1.11
CA ASN A 41 -11.55 -16.44 -0.43
C ASN A 41 -12.65 -16.51 -1.51
N ALA A 42 -13.05 -17.71 -1.91
CA ALA A 42 -13.99 -17.92 -3.02
C ALA A 42 -15.38 -17.28 -2.79
N THR A 43 -15.75 -16.95 -1.54
CA THR A 43 -17.01 -16.26 -1.24
C THR A 43 -16.91 -14.73 -1.32
N ARG A 44 -15.68 -14.20 -1.48
CA ARG A 44 -15.37 -12.76 -1.55
C ARG A 44 -14.54 -12.45 -2.80
N PRO A 45 -15.18 -12.38 -3.99
CA PRO A 45 -14.49 -12.19 -5.28
C PRO A 45 -13.60 -10.94 -5.35
N GLU A 46 -13.90 -9.91 -4.56
CA GLU A 46 -13.16 -8.65 -4.52
C GLU A 46 -11.75 -8.77 -3.93
N VAL A 47 -11.46 -9.83 -3.17
CA VAL A 47 -10.13 -10.13 -2.62
C VAL A 47 -9.55 -11.44 -3.13
N HIS A 48 -10.39 -12.29 -3.72
CA HIS A 48 -10.01 -13.61 -4.20
C HIS A 48 -9.04 -13.54 -5.39
N ASN A 49 -8.01 -14.36 -5.35
CA ASN A 49 -6.98 -14.49 -6.37
C ASN A 49 -6.13 -13.23 -6.59
N LEU A 50 -6.22 -12.25 -5.68
CA LEU A 50 -5.32 -11.10 -5.63
C LEU A 50 -3.99 -11.46 -4.94
N TYR A 51 -2.96 -10.65 -5.15
CA TYR A 51 -1.61 -10.95 -4.69
C TYR A 51 -1.14 -9.97 -3.62
N MET A 52 -0.29 -10.49 -2.74
CA MET A 52 0.40 -9.72 -1.71
C MET A 52 1.46 -8.80 -2.33
N ASN A 53 1.37 -7.53 -1.99
CA ASN A 53 2.29 -6.46 -2.37
C ASN A 53 2.92 -5.82 -1.13
N LEU A 54 4.09 -5.19 -1.31
CA LEU A 54 4.77 -4.42 -0.28
C LEU A 54 4.70 -2.93 -0.58
N LEU A 55 4.22 -2.16 0.37
CA LEU A 55 4.26 -0.70 0.32
C LEU A 55 5.22 -0.18 1.38
N GLU A 56 6.10 0.75 1.00
CA GLU A 56 6.98 1.41 1.95
C GLU A 56 6.18 2.26 2.95
N ALA A 57 6.48 2.09 4.23
CA ALA A 57 5.70 2.66 5.33
C ALA A 57 6.49 3.62 6.23
N GLY A 58 7.72 3.95 5.85
CA GLY A 58 8.66 4.69 6.71
C GLY A 58 9.35 3.79 7.75
N GLY A 59 10.40 4.31 8.41
CA GLY A 59 11.06 3.62 9.52
C GLY A 59 11.67 2.24 9.22
N GLY A 60 11.90 1.91 7.95
CA GLY A 60 12.34 0.58 7.49
C GLY A 60 11.23 -0.47 7.42
N ASP A 61 9.97 -0.09 7.66
CA ASP A 61 8.82 -0.97 7.55
C ASP A 61 8.29 -1.07 6.13
N ARG A 62 7.62 -2.19 5.88
CA ARG A 62 6.86 -2.44 4.67
C ARG A 62 5.47 -2.91 5.09
N HIS A 63 4.45 -2.16 4.73
CA HIS A 63 3.08 -2.60 4.88
C HIS A 63 2.75 -3.65 3.83
N LEU A 64 1.92 -4.61 4.22
CA LEU A 64 1.42 -5.66 3.34
C LEU A 64 0.02 -5.27 2.87
N PHE A 65 -0.19 -5.32 1.55
CA PHE A 65 -1.47 -5.03 0.93
C PHE A 65 -1.83 -6.06 -0.15
N ILE A 66 -3.12 -6.15 -0.47
CA ILE A 66 -3.63 -6.64 -1.75
C ILE A 66 -4.35 -5.50 -2.48
N GLY A 67 -4.39 -5.57 -3.81
CA GLY A 67 -4.98 -4.52 -4.66
C GLY A 67 -3.90 -3.77 -5.45
N PRO A 68 -4.26 -2.67 -6.15
CA PRO A 68 -3.36 -2.03 -7.11
C PRO A 68 -2.17 -1.30 -6.46
N VAL A 69 -2.11 -1.25 -5.13
CA VAL A 69 -1.10 -0.50 -4.37
C VAL A 69 0.09 -1.39 -3.98
N GLY A 70 1.23 -0.74 -3.78
CA GLY A 70 2.47 -1.39 -3.41
C GLY A 70 3.17 -2.10 -4.56
N VAL A 71 4.40 -2.51 -4.29
CA VAL A 71 5.24 -3.25 -5.22
C VAL A 71 4.89 -4.74 -5.13
N PRO A 72 4.60 -5.42 -6.25
CA PRO A 72 4.36 -6.86 -6.25
C PRO A 72 5.55 -7.63 -5.67
N THR A 73 5.24 -8.60 -4.81
CA THR A 73 6.24 -9.51 -4.25
C THR A 73 6.46 -10.70 -5.18
N TYR A 74 7.70 -11.11 -5.37
CA TYR A 74 8.05 -12.31 -6.15
C TYR A 74 9.15 -13.15 -5.51
N ASP A 75 9.69 -12.70 -4.40
CA ASP A 75 10.94 -13.13 -3.78
C ASP A 75 10.76 -13.38 -2.28
N LEU A 76 9.51 -13.65 -1.88
CA LEU A 76 9.22 -14.08 -0.52
C LEU A 76 9.81 -15.47 -0.29
N THR A 77 10.26 -15.69 0.94
CA THR A 77 10.67 -17.00 1.43
C THR A 77 10.00 -17.29 2.76
N LEU A 78 9.95 -18.57 3.14
CA LEU A 78 9.47 -18.97 4.47
C LEU A 78 10.65 -19.58 5.23
N VAL A 79 11.00 -18.98 6.37
CA VAL A 79 12.08 -19.45 7.24
C VAL A 79 11.53 -19.64 8.64
N ASP A 80 11.59 -20.86 9.15
CA ASP A 80 11.05 -21.26 10.45
C ASP A 80 9.60 -20.79 10.68
N GLY A 81 8.78 -20.91 9.64
CA GLY A 81 7.37 -20.51 9.63
C GLY A 81 7.13 -19.01 9.47
N VAL A 82 8.16 -18.19 9.27
CA VAL A 82 8.03 -16.74 9.13
C VAL A 82 8.26 -16.34 7.69
N ILE A 83 7.37 -15.52 7.14
CA ILE A 83 7.51 -14.99 5.77
C ILE A 83 8.60 -13.91 5.80
N ASN A 84 9.58 -13.99 4.90
CA ASN A 84 10.69 -13.05 4.78
C ASN A 84 10.72 -12.45 3.37
N HIS A 85 11.26 -11.24 3.26
CA HIS A 85 11.59 -10.59 2.00
C HIS A 85 13.06 -10.17 2.04
N VAL A 86 13.93 -11.06 1.56
CA VAL A 86 15.38 -10.96 1.74
C VAL A 86 15.97 -9.67 1.16
N PRO A 87 15.60 -9.18 -0.04
CA PRO A 87 16.22 -7.97 -0.59
C PRO A 87 16.00 -6.71 0.24
N ASN A 88 14.93 -6.68 1.05
CA ASN A 88 14.66 -5.57 1.98
C ASN A 88 15.08 -5.89 3.42
N GLY A 89 15.52 -7.13 3.71
CA GLY A 89 15.88 -7.55 5.08
C GLY A 89 14.72 -7.53 6.08
N VAL A 90 13.47 -7.63 5.60
CA VAL A 90 12.26 -7.55 6.43
C VAL A 90 11.56 -8.90 6.55
N ARG A 91 10.79 -9.07 7.62
CA ARG A 91 10.02 -10.29 7.90
C ARG A 91 8.64 -9.98 8.44
N ALA A 92 7.68 -10.86 8.20
CA ALA A 92 6.30 -10.70 8.62
C ALA A 92 6.16 -10.74 10.15
N VAL A 93 5.54 -9.71 10.68
CA VAL A 93 5.31 -9.47 12.09
C VAL A 93 3.89 -9.00 12.31
N ILE A 94 3.34 -9.27 13.49
CA ILE A 94 2.06 -8.70 13.93
C ILE A 94 2.34 -7.75 15.08
N GLY A 95 1.76 -6.55 15.02
CA GLY A 95 1.97 -5.51 16.02
C GLY A 95 1.41 -4.15 15.58
N GLY A 96 1.64 -3.11 16.39
CA GLY A 96 1.22 -1.74 16.05
C GLY A 96 -0.26 -1.46 16.33
N GLU A 97 -1.00 -1.00 15.31
CA GLU A 97 -2.41 -0.57 15.43
C GLU A 97 -3.31 -1.72 15.91
N ILE A 98 -3.94 -1.52 17.06
CA ILE A 98 -4.90 -2.44 17.68
C ILE A 98 -6.27 -1.79 17.63
N ASP A 99 -7.14 -2.31 16.77
CA ASP A 99 -8.50 -1.82 16.54
C ASP A 99 -9.50 -2.98 16.39
N HIS A 100 -9.48 -3.89 17.37
CA HIS A 100 -10.14 -5.22 17.34
C HIS A 100 -9.49 -6.23 16.37
N THR A 101 -8.64 -5.75 15.47
CA THR A 101 -7.63 -6.53 14.77
C THR A 101 -6.24 -5.99 15.09
N THR A 102 -5.19 -6.69 14.68
CA THR A 102 -3.81 -6.19 14.77
C THR A 102 -3.18 -6.17 13.38
N LYS A 103 -2.35 -5.18 13.08
CA LYS A 103 -1.70 -5.10 11.77
C LYS A 103 -0.71 -6.25 11.53
N LEU A 104 -0.76 -6.83 10.34
CA LEU A 104 0.29 -7.72 9.81
C LEU A 104 1.12 -6.90 8.82
N PHE A 105 2.41 -6.72 9.11
CA PHE A 105 3.34 -5.95 8.27
C PHE A 105 4.72 -6.62 8.25
N MET A 106 5.68 -6.07 7.51
CA MET A 106 7.05 -6.56 7.52
C MET A 106 8.03 -5.52 8.04
N THR A 107 8.98 -5.96 8.87
CA THR A 107 10.04 -5.10 9.41
C THR A 107 11.35 -5.86 9.62
N GLY A 108 12.46 -5.12 9.63
CA GLY A 108 13.77 -5.63 10.07
C GLY A 108 13.93 -5.61 11.60
N ARG A 109 13.08 -4.88 12.32
CA ARG A 109 13.14 -4.68 13.78
C ARG A 109 12.70 -5.91 14.57
N GLY A 110 12.97 -5.94 15.87
CA GLY A 110 12.75 -7.07 16.80
C GLY A 110 11.30 -7.45 17.10
N ASP A 111 10.34 -7.02 16.28
CA ASP A 111 8.90 -7.23 16.47
C ASP A 111 8.48 -8.71 16.41
N TYR A 112 7.27 -8.95 16.88
CA TYR A 112 6.70 -10.27 17.08
C TYR A 112 6.36 -10.94 15.76
N ARG A 113 7.08 -12.01 15.47
CA ARG A 113 6.97 -12.73 14.21
C ARG A 113 5.60 -13.37 14.07
N ALA A 114 5.01 -13.22 12.87
CA ALA A 114 3.84 -13.97 12.47
C ALA A 114 4.29 -15.37 12.02
N VAL A 115 3.81 -16.40 12.72
CA VAL A 115 4.21 -17.78 12.46
C VAL A 115 3.13 -18.50 11.67
N PHE A 116 3.55 -19.14 10.58
CA PHE A 116 2.74 -19.89 9.65
C PHE A 116 3.24 -21.32 9.52
N GLN A 117 2.31 -22.24 9.31
CA GLN A 117 2.56 -23.63 8.97
C GLN A 117 2.10 -23.89 7.53
N PRO A 118 3.01 -24.29 6.62
CA PRO A 118 2.61 -24.74 5.30
C PRO A 118 1.80 -26.04 5.38
N THR A 119 0.73 -26.13 4.60
CA THR A 119 -0.03 -27.36 4.39
C THR A 119 -0.41 -27.51 2.92
N TYR A 120 -0.65 -28.73 2.49
CA TYR A 120 -1.27 -28.99 1.20
C TYR A 120 -2.77 -28.74 1.27
N ALA A 121 -3.32 -28.17 0.21
CA ALA A 121 -4.75 -28.00 0.02
C ALA A 121 -5.09 -28.09 -1.47
N CYS A 122 -6.39 -28.20 -1.78
CA CYS A 122 -6.86 -28.14 -3.16
C CYS A 122 -7.32 -26.72 -3.46
N ASN A 123 -6.90 -26.21 -4.61
CA ASN A 123 -7.36 -24.93 -5.12
C ASN A 123 -8.90 -24.97 -5.28
N PRO A 124 -9.64 -24.01 -4.69
CA PRO A 124 -11.10 -24.02 -4.71
C PRO A 124 -11.71 -23.75 -6.11
N ASP A 125 -10.93 -23.22 -7.04
CA ASP A 125 -11.36 -22.90 -8.41
C ASP A 125 -10.96 -23.97 -9.43
N THR A 126 -9.78 -24.57 -9.26
CA THR A 126 -9.18 -25.46 -10.28
C THR A 126 -9.03 -26.90 -9.83
N ASP A 127 -9.30 -27.21 -8.56
CA ASP A 127 -8.98 -28.51 -7.93
C ASP A 127 -7.50 -28.92 -8.06
N GLU A 128 -6.60 -28.00 -8.41
CA GLU A 128 -5.16 -28.27 -8.46
C GLU A 128 -4.56 -28.31 -7.05
N LEU A 129 -3.54 -29.14 -6.83
CA LEU A 129 -2.81 -29.18 -5.56
C LEU A 129 -2.04 -27.87 -5.36
N GLN A 130 -2.21 -27.23 -4.21
CA GLN A 130 -1.53 -25.99 -3.82
C GLN A 130 -0.96 -26.08 -2.39
N ILE A 131 -0.12 -25.11 -2.04
CA ILE A 131 0.41 -24.95 -0.67
C ILE A 131 -0.24 -23.72 -0.05
N GLU A 132 -0.86 -23.90 1.11
CA GLU A 132 -1.45 -22.85 1.93
C GLU A 132 -0.54 -22.53 3.12
N LEU A 133 -0.46 -21.26 3.51
CA LEU A 133 0.20 -20.81 4.74
C LEU A 133 -0.85 -20.62 5.83
N HIS A 134 -1.00 -21.61 6.71
CA HIS A 134 -1.90 -21.51 7.86
C HIS A 134 -1.25 -20.71 8.97
N PHE A 135 -1.93 -19.66 9.42
CA PHE A 135 -1.49 -18.92 10.60
C PHE A 135 -1.57 -19.77 11.86
N VAL A 136 -0.51 -19.73 12.68
CA VAL A 136 -0.39 -20.49 13.93
C VAL A 136 -0.49 -19.56 15.14
N THR A 137 0.43 -18.61 15.24
CA THR A 137 0.56 -17.73 16.41
C THR A 137 1.44 -16.51 16.12
N TRP A 138 1.40 -15.54 17.02
CA TRP A 138 2.37 -14.47 17.16
C TRP A 138 2.51 -14.17 18.65
N GLN A 139 3.74 -13.92 19.09
CA GLN A 139 4.22 -13.73 20.47
C GLN A 139 3.18 -13.71 21.61
N ASN A 140 3.31 -14.66 22.55
CA ASN A 140 2.55 -14.75 23.81
C ASN A 140 1.02 -14.72 23.68
N GLN A 141 0.47 -14.67 22.47
CA GLN A 141 -0.95 -14.86 22.22
C GLN A 141 -1.25 -16.36 22.17
N PRO A 142 -2.43 -16.78 22.67
CA PRO A 142 -2.89 -18.15 22.50
C PRO A 142 -2.91 -18.51 21.01
N THR A 143 -2.56 -19.76 20.70
CA THR A 143 -2.61 -20.30 19.34
C THR A 143 -3.99 -20.05 18.72
N GLY A 144 -3.99 -19.67 17.44
CA GLY A 144 -5.21 -19.47 16.66
C GLY A 144 -5.51 -18.01 16.32
N GLY A 145 -6.76 -17.80 15.90
CA GLY A 145 -7.15 -16.60 15.15
C GLY A 145 -6.98 -16.85 13.65
N HIS A 146 -6.98 -15.80 12.86
CA HIS A 146 -6.78 -15.90 11.42
C HIS A 146 -6.20 -14.62 10.83
N ILE A 147 -5.56 -14.75 9.68
CA ILE A 147 -5.23 -13.60 8.84
C ILE A 147 -6.47 -13.21 8.06
N CYS A 148 -6.66 -11.90 7.96
CA CYS A 148 -7.67 -11.28 7.13
C CYS A 148 -7.08 -10.09 6.40
N VAL A 149 -7.86 -9.56 5.47
CA VAL A 149 -7.58 -8.31 4.80
C VAL A 149 -8.73 -7.35 5.06
N ARG A 150 -8.41 -6.07 5.20
CA ARG A 150 -9.40 -5.02 5.44
C ARG A 150 -9.22 -3.91 4.44
N HIS A 151 -10.33 -3.37 3.93
CA HIS A 151 -10.29 -2.22 3.04
C HIS A 151 -9.45 -1.08 3.65
N ALA A 152 -8.59 -0.49 2.83
CA ALA A 152 -7.74 0.64 3.19
C ALA A 152 -8.05 1.84 2.29
N PHE A 153 -7.15 2.21 1.38
CA PHE A 153 -7.30 3.31 0.43
C PHE A 153 -7.17 2.79 -1.01
N GLU A 154 -7.62 3.56 -2.00
CA GLU A 154 -7.46 3.23 -3.43
C GLU A 154 -7.90 1.79 -3.82
N ASN A 155 -9.00 1.31 -3.22
CA ASN A 155 -9.49 -0.06 -3.40
C ASN A 155 -8.48 -1.16 -3.01
N SER A 156 -7.50 -0.82 -2.19
CA SER A 156 -6.58 -1.79 -1.59
C SER A 156 -7.12 -2.35 -0.29
N HIS A 157 -6.56 -3.47 0.13
CA HIS A 157 -6.81 -4.03 1.45
C HIS A 157 -5.50 -4.33 2.15
N GLU A 158 -5.36 -3.88 3.40
CA GLU A 158 -4.21 -4.15 4.25
C GLU A 158 -4.36 -5.49 4.97
N PHE A 159 -3.25 -6.17 5.23
CA PHE A 159 -3.29 -7.41 6.00
C PHE A 159 -3.41 -7.14 7.51
N ARG A 160 -4.27 -7.95 8.13
CA ARG A 160 -4.63 -7.88 9.55
C ARG A 160 -4.64 -9.28 10.16
N TYR A 161 -4.49 -9.34 11.47
CA TYR A 161 -4.71 -10.49 12.31
C TYR A 161 -5.98 -10.28 13.14
N SER A 162 -6.84 -11.29 13.17
CA SER A 162 -8.03 -11.33 14.01
C SER A 162 -7.88 -12.40 15.09
N PRO A 163 -8.05 -12.07 16.38
CA PRO A 163 -7.89 -13.04 17.46
C PRO A 163 -8.99 -14.12 17.45
N PRO A 164 -8.76 -15.27 18.10
CA PRO A 164 -9.78 -16.31 18.26
C PRO A 164 -11.08 -15.75 18.87
N GLY A 165 -12.22 -16.11 18.30
CA GLY A 165 -13.53 -15.70 18.82
C GLY A 165 -13.85 -14.22 18.66
N ASN A 166 -13.11 -13.48 17.83
CA ASN A 166 -13.47 -12.11 17.50
C ASN A 166 -14.83 -12.06 16.80
N THR A 167 -15.81 -11.43 17.46
CA THR A 167 -17.20 -11.28 16.98
C THR A 167 -17.53 -9.84 16.60
N LEU A 168 -16.56 -8.93 16.73
CA LEU A 168 -16.73 -7.53 16.38
C LEU A 168 -16.71 -7.39 14.86
N ILE A 169 -17.90 -7.34 14.26
CA ILE A 169 -18.10 -7.04 12.85
C ILE A 169 -18.29 -5.53 12.75
N ASP A 170 -17.20 -4.82 12.47
CA ASP A 170 -17.30 -3.46 11.95
C ASP A 170 -17.59 -3.57 10.45
N VAL A 171 -18.81 -3.25 10.03
CA VAL A 171 -19.23 -3.36 8.63
C VAL A 171 -18.50 -2.40 7.70
N ASP A 172 -17.98 -1.29 8.24
CA ASP A 172 -17.21 -0.30 7.49
C ASP A 172 -15.70 -0.64 7.50
N ARG A 173 -15.27 -1.54 8.40
CA ARG A 173 -13.87 -1.99 8.58
C ARG A 173 -13.78 -3.51 8.64
N GLU A 174 -14.53 -4.20 7.77
CA GLU A 174 -14.63 -5.65 7.78
C GLU A 174 -13.25 -6.30 7.59
N CYS A 175 -12.90 -7.21 8.49
CA CYS A 175 -11.73 -8.06 8.41
C CYS A 175 -12.12 -9.34 7.64
N ILE A 176 -11.97 -9.28 6.32
CA ILE A 176 -12.31 -10.36 5.41
C ILE A 176 -11.29 -11.48 5.59
N LYS A 177 -11.70 -12.60 6.20
CA LYS A 177 -10.82 -13.76 6.38
C LYS A 177 -10.28 -14.24 5.03
N VAL A 178 -9.00 -14.56 4.98
CA VAL A 178 -8.37 -15.06 3.75
C VAL A 178 -7.41 -16.21 4.00
N THR A 179 -7.21 -17.02 2.97
CA THR A 179 -6.16 -18.02 2.86
C THR A 179 -4.98 -17.43 2.09
N LEU A 180 -3.76 -17.69 2.56
CA LEU A 180 -2.54 -17.34 1.84
C LEU A 180 -2.04 -18.57 1.07
N VAL A 181 -1.87 -18.45 -0.24
CA VAL A 181 -1.37 -19.50 -1.12
C VAL A 181 0.00 -19.15 -1.65
N VAL A 182 0.91 -20.12 -1.60
CA VAL A 182 2.27 -20.00 -2.11
C VAL A 182 2.28 -20.28 -3.61
N LEU A 183 2.69 -19.29 -4.40
CA LEU A 183 2.93 -19.46 -5.83
C LEU A 183 4.42 -19.34 -6.13
N PRO A 184 5.10 -20.43 -6.54
CA PRO A 184 6.50 -20.40 -6.92
C PRO A 184 6.75 -19.39 -8.05
N THR A 185 7.84 -18.63 -7.94
CA THR A 185 8.27 -17.67 -8.97
C THR A 185 9.55 -18.09 -9.68
N THR A 186 10.13 -19.23 -9.27
CA THR A 186 11.25 -19.87 -9.94
C THR A 186 10.93 -20.14 -11.41
N GLY A 187 11.68 -19.51 -12.31
CA GLY A 187 11.50 -19.66 -13.76
C GLY A 187 10.65 -18.58 -14.44
N LEU A 188 10.09 -17.62 -13.68
CA LEU A 188 9.62 -16.38 -14.29
C LEU A 188 10.84 -15.53 -14.70
N PRO A 189 10.93 -15.03 -15.95
CA PRO A 189 12.01 -14.12 -16.32
C PRO A 189 12.01 -12.91 -15.38
N PRO A 190 13.17 -12.31 -15.04
CA PRO A 190 13.21 -11.03 -14.35
C PRO A 190 12.54 -10.00 -15.28
N GLN A 191 11.24 -9.75 -15.06
CA GLN A 191 10.54 -8.74 -15.83
C GLN A 191 10.93 -7.38 -15.28
N SER A 192 11.82 -6.72 -16.00
CA SER A 192 11.87 -5.27 -16.04
C SER A 192 10.46 -4.75 -16.30
N THR A 193 9.99 -3.87 -15.43
CA THR A 193 8.76 -3.08 -15.57
C THR A 193 8.83 -2.22 -16.82
N THR A 194 8.51 -2.81 -17.98
CA THR A 194 8.21 -2.08 -19.20
C THR A 194 6.71 -2.17 -19.44
N LEU A 195 6.00 -1.15 -18.95
CA LEU A 195 4.61 -0.87 -19.28
C LEU A 195 4.49 -0.78 -20.80
N SER A 196 3.91 -1.80 -21.42
CA SER A 196 3.56 -1.79 -22.84
C SER A 196 2.22 -1.07 -22.98
N THR A 197 2.26 0.18 -23.40
CA THR A 197 1.05 0.95 -23.76
C THR A 197 0.61 0.54 -25.16
N SER A 198 -0.51 -0.16 -25.27
CA SER A 198 -1.17 -0.43 -26.55
C SER A 198 -1.71 0.87 -27.12
N THR A 199 -1.17 1.31 -28.26
CA THR A 199 -1.59 2.52 -28.96
C THR A 199 -2.55 2.17 -30.10
N ILE A 200 -3.74 2.77 -30.06
CA ILE A 200 -4.73 2.75 -31.14
C ILE A 200 -4.24 3.69 -32.26
N PRO A 201 -4.43 3.37 -33.56
CA PRO A 201 -3.95 4.23 -34.64
C PRO A 201 -4.86 5.46 -34.81
N ALA A 202 -4.29 6.66 -34.74
CA ALA A 202 -4.92 7.90 -35.20
C ALA A 202 -4.24 8.40 -36.49
N THR A 203 -5.09 8.72 -37.46
CA THR A 203 -4.82 9.23 -38.82
C THR A 203 -4.10 10.61 -38.79
N PRO A 204 -3.33 10.98 -39.84
CA PRO A 204 -2.33 12.03 -39.75
C PRO A 204 -2.91 13.42 -40.01
N SER A 205 -2.46 14.40 -39.23
CA SER A 205 -2.59 15.83 -39.55
C SER A 205 -1.20 16.44 -39.61
N THR A 206 -0.89 16.97 -40.77
CA THR A 206 0.33 17.61 -41.22
C THR A 206 0.55 18.94 -40.52
N SER A 207 1.76 19.20 -40.00
CA SER A 207 2.37 20.54 -40.09
C SER A 207 3.83 20.54 -39.62
N THR A 208 4.71 20.77 -40.61
CA THR A 208 5.93 21.59 -40.61
C THR A 208 7.03 21.35 -39.57
N THR A 209 8.13 20.83 -40.12
CA THR A 209 9.53 20.87 -39.69
C THR A 209 10.02 22.27 -39.29
N SER A 210 10.68 22.35 -38.14
CA SER A 210 11.77 23.30 -37.91
C SER A 210 12.89 22.63 -37.11
N THR A 211 14.11 22.78 -37.62
CA THR A 211 15.35 22.09 -37.27
C THR A 211 16.10 22.72 -36.07
N THR A 212 16.53 21.85 -35.14
CA THR A 212 17.76 21.89 -34.26
C THR A 212 17.94 23.06 -33.27
N PRO A 213 18.69 22.91 -32.13
CA PRO A 213 19.70 21.90 -31.82
C PRO A 213 19.52 21.10 -30.52
N THR A 214 20.26 20.00 -30.47
CA THR A 214 20.52 19.11 -29.33
C THR A 214 21.02 19.88 -28.10
N SER A 215 20.31 19.73 -26.99
CA SER A 215 20.82 19.99 -25.64
C SER A 215 20.51 18.79 -24.73
N THR A 216 21.54 18.39 -24.00
CA THR A 216 21.60 17.38 -22.93
C THR A 216 20.38 17.42 -22.00
N PRO A 217 19.81 16.28 -21.55
CA PRO A 217 18.65 16.31 -20.66
C PRO A 217 19.09 16.65 -19.24
N THR A 218 18.83 17.89 -18.82
CA THR A 218 18.80 18.29 -17.42
C THR A 218 17.45 17.89 -16.85
N GLY A 219 17.43 17.16 -15.73
CA GLY A 219 16.20 16.71 -15.06
C GLY A 219 15.23 17.86 -14.85
N THR A 220 14.11 17.82 -15.57
CA THR A 220 13.07 18.86 -15.52
C THR A 220 11.88 18.28 -14.77
N THR A 221 11.61 18.80 -13.57
CA THR A 221 10.40 18.47 -12.79
C THR A 221 9.15 18.74 -13.66
N PRO A 222 8.13 17.86 -13.67
CA PRO A 222 6.92 18.09 -14.46
C PRO A 222 6.25 19.39 -14.06
N SER A 223 6.01 20.27 -15.04
CA SER A 223 5.20 21.47 -14.85
C SER A 223 3.82 21.07 -14.35
N GLY A 224 3.45 21.54 -13.16
CA GLY A 224 2.16 21.26 -12.51
C GLY A 224 2.17 20.22 -11.39
N ALA A 225 3.32 19.64 -11.02
CA ALA A 225 3.38 18.70 -9.90
C ALA A 225 3.21 19.35 -8.50
N PHE A 226 3.47 20.65 -8.39
CA PHE A 226 3.30 21.44 -7.17
C PHE A 226 3.04 22.91 -7.52
N THR A 227 2.62 23.70 -6.53
CA THR A 227 2.35 25.14 -6.72
C THR A 227 3.62 25.92 -6.43
N ASP A 228 4.12 26.71 -7.39
CA ASP A 228 5.31 27.53 -7.14
C ASP A 228 4.95 28.76 -6.28
N LEU A 229 5.50 28.79 -5.06
CA LEU A 229 5.33 29.88 -4.09
C LEU A 229 6.59 30.72 -3.88
N THR A 230 7.61 30.57 -4.74
CA THR A 230 8.91 31.25 -4.55
C THR A 230 8.78 32.77 -4.56
N ALA A 231 7.87 33.31 -5.39
CA ALA A 231 7.54 34.73 -5.40
C ALA A 231 6.82 35.21 -4.11
N GLN A 232 6.26 34.30 -3.32
CA GLN A 232 5.69 34.56 -1.99
C GLN A 232 6.70 34.24 -0.86
N GLY A 233 7.96 33.97 -1.21
CA GLY A 233 9.02 33.68 -0.24
C GLY A 233 8.94 32.29 0.36
N TYR A 234 8.28 31.34 -0.30
CA TYR A 234 8.25 29.94 0.10
C TYR A 234 8.80 29.04 -0.98
N ARG A 235 9.65 28.08 -0.60
CA ARG A 235 10.08 27.01 -1.51
C ARG A 235 9.32 25.73 -1.20
N PHE A 236 8.95 25.01 -2.25
CA PHE A 236 8.42 23.67 -2.14
C PHE A 236 9.54 22.68 -1.83
N LEU A 237 9.35 21.88 -0.78
CA LEU A 237 10.31 20.86 -0.35
C LEU A 237 9.98 19.47 -0.86
N GLY A 238 8.72 19.20 -1.16
CA GLY A 238 8.24 17.87 -1.55
C GLY A 238 7.04 17.43 -0.74
N CYS A 239 6.65 16.17 -0.96
CA CYS A 239 5.62 15.50 -0.19
C CYS A 239 6.22 14.87 1.06
N ALA A 240 5.77 15.31 2.23
CA ALA A 240 6.22 14.81 3.52
C ALA A 240 5.15 13.90 4.14
N PRO A 241 5.49 12.70 4.63
CA PRO A 241 4.51 11.77 5.17
C PRO A 241 4.04 12.21 6.56
N GLU A 242 2.73 12.24 6.78
CA GLU A 242 2.09 12.35 8.10
C GLU A 242 2.00 10.94 8.71
N GLU A 243 3.06 10.46 9.36
CA GLU A 243 3.03 9.11 9.95
C GLU A 243 2.08 9.08 11.15
N ARG A 244 0.82 8.67 10.90
CA ARG A 244 -0.29 8.56 11.86
C ARG A 244 -0.01 7.62 13.05
N TRP A 245 1.08 6.86 13.03
CA TRP A 245 1.32 5.72 13.93
C TRP A 245 2.72 5.62 14.52
N THR A 246 3.52 6.70 14.60
CA THR A 246 4.79 6.65 15.35
C THR A 246 4.60 6.95 16.83
N THR A 247 5.50 6.41 17.65
CA THR A 247 5.52 6.54 19.11
C THR A 247 6.41 7.71 19.59
N ASP A 248 6.82 8.58 18.67
CA ASP A 248 8.05 9.37 18.84
C ASP A 248 7.77 10.86 19.13
N GLY A 249 6.50 11.24 19.27
CA GLY A 249 6.08 12.64 19.42
C GLY A 249 4.70 12.88 18.82
N PRO A 250 4.21 14.13 18.71
CA PRO A 250 2.91 14.39 18.11
C PRO A 250 2.84 13.71 16.74
N PHE A 251 1.72 13.06 16.44
CA PHE A 251 1.42 12.29 15.23
C PHE A 251 1.45 13.12 13.91
N ARG A 252 2.14 14.27 13.94
CA ARG A 252 2.16 15.32 12.93
C ARG A 252 3.58 15.64 12.49
N THR A 253 3.79 15.77 11.20
CA THR A 253 5.02 16.27 10.57
C THR A 253 5.29 17.70 10.99
N LEU A 254 4.22 18.50 11.11
CA LEU A 254 4.24 19.87 11.60
C LEU A 254 3.30 20.00 12.81
N SER A 255 3.86 20.27 13.99
CA SER A 255 3.12 20.23 15.26
C SER A 255 2.77 21.61 15.84
N GLY A 256 2.75 22.65 15.01
CA GLY A 256 2.43 24.03 15.39
C GLY A 256 0.95 24.36 15.21
N ALA A 257 0.65 25.56 14.71
CA ALA A 257 -0.73 25.99 14.44
C ALA A 257 -1.37 25.22 13.27
N THR A 258 -2.70 25.16 13.27
CA THR A 258 -3.49 24.52 12.21
C THR A 258 -4.76 25.33 11.91
N GLU A 259 -5.24 25.24 10.66
CA GLU A 259 -6.53 25.72 10.20
C GLU A 259 -7.12 24.71 9.21
N SER A 260 -8.45 24.64 9.10
CA SER A 260 -9.12 24.00 7.97
C SER A 260 -10.08 24.98 7.29
N SER A 261 -10.17 24.92 5.96
CA SER A 261 -11.02 25.83 5.19
C SER A 261 -11.48 25.21 3.88
N ASP A 262 -12.70 25.54 3.46
CA ASP A 262 -13.22 25.15 2.14
C ASP A 262 -12.63 25.99 1.00
N ASP A 263 -11.95 27.10 1.35
CA ASP A 263 -11.21 27.93 0.41
C ASP A 263 -9.70 27.70 0.55
N MET A 264 -9.28 26.50 0.96
CA MET A 264 -7.86 26.22 1.19
C MET A 264 -7.06 26.21 -0.11
N THR A 265 -5.92 26.89 -0.09
CA THR A 265 -4.88 26.88 -1.15
C THR A 265 -3.50 26.83 -0.50
N ASN A 266 -2.46 26.48 -1.26
CA ASN A 266 -1.09 26.49 -0.73
C ASN A 266 -0.67 27.91 -0.29
N GLN A 267 -1.10 28.94 -1.03
CA GLN A 267 -0.86 30.35 -0.68
C GLN A 267 -1.54 30.72 0.64
N ARG A 268 -2.79 30.30 0.85
CA ARG A 268 -3.54 30.58 2.08
C ARG A 268 -2.83 29.94 3.27
N CYS A 269 -2.41 28.68 3.13
CA CYS A 269 -1.71 27.99 4.20
C CYS A 269 -0.37 28.66 4.54
N ALA A 270 0.43 29.00 3.52
CA ALA A 270 1.70 29.71 3.72
C ALA A 270 1.51 31.08 4.42
N ALA A 271 0.47 31.83 4.02
CA ALA A 271 0.13 33.11 4.64
C ALA A 271 -0.32 32.95 6.11
N PHE A 272 -1.17 31.95 6.40
CA PHE A 272 -1.59 31.62 7.75
C PHE A 272 -0.39 31.27 8.64
N CYS A 273 0.47 30.34 8.20
CA CYS A 273 1.64 29.96 8.97
C CYS A 273 2.63 31.11 9.18
N THR A 274 2.79 31.98 8.17
CA THR A 274 3.58 33.21 8.32
C THR A 274 3.01 34.14 9.39
N ALA A 275 1.69 34.37 9.38
CA ALA A 275 1.02 35.21 10.36
C ALA A 275 1.12 34.64 11.78
N GLN A 276 1.17 33.31 11.91
CA GLN A 276 1.40 32.60 13.17
C GLN A 276 2.88 32.49 13.57
N GLY A 277 3.81 33.05 12.77
CA GLY A 277 5.23 33.08 13.06
C GLY A 277 5.99 31.77 12.80
N PHE A 278 5.40 30.83 12.06
CA PHE A 278 6.02 29.54 11.75
C PHE A 278 6.86 29.55 10.46
N LYS A 279 7.91 28.74 10.44
CA LYS A 279 8.81 28.58 9.30
C LYS A 279 8.25 27.69 8.18
N TYR A 280 7.58 26.61 8.55
CA TYR A 280 7.05 25.62 7.61
C TYR A 280 5.52 25.72 7.53
N ALA A 281 5.02 25.46 6.34
CA ALA A 281 3.60 25.35 6.03
C ALA A 281 3.38 24.06 5.22
N GLY A 282 2.33 23.33 5.51
CA GLY A 282 1.96 22.15 4.74
C GLY A 282 0.46 21.98 4.68
N THR A 283 -0.05 21.66 3.50
CA THR A 283 -1.46 21.36 3.30
C THR A 283 -1.70 19.86 3.22
N GLU A 284 -2.75 19.38 3.87
CA GLU A 284 -3.16 17.97 3.87
C GLU A 284 -4.66 17.87 3.54
N TRP A 285 -5.07 16.71 3.02
CA TRP A 285 -6.48 16.33 2.89
C TRP A 285 -7.37 17.40 2.22
N ARG A 286 -6.84 18.10 1.21
CA ARG A 286 -7.50 19.14 0.38
C ARG A 286 -7.80 20.46 1.09
N ARG A 287 -8.04 20.44 2.39
CA ARG A 287 -8.58 21.58 3.16
C ARG A 287 -7.83 21.92 4.43
N GLU A 288 -6.89 21.09 4.84
CA GLU A 288 -6.18 21.29 6.10
C GLU A 288 -4.86 22.02 5.85
N CYS A 289 -4.50 22.87 6.81
CA CYS A 289 -3.22 23.57 6.86
C CYS A 289 -2.55 23.29 8.20
N TRP A 290 -1.27 23.00 8.13
CA TRP A 290 -0.42 22.64 9.25
C TRP A 290 0.84 23.51 9.23
N CYS A 291 1.20 24.05 10.39
CA CYS A 291 2.35 24.93 10.54
C CYS A 291 3.37 24.33 11.50
N GLY A 292 4.64 24.67 11.35
CA GLY A 292 5.67 24.22 12.29
C GLY A 292 6.98 24.98 12.16
N ASN A 293 7.85 24.84 13.15
CA ASN A 293 9.23 25.36 13.10
C ASN A 293 10.27 24.27 12.83
N THR A 294 9.83 23.02 12.84
CA THR A 294 10.63 21.83 12.59
C THR A 294 9.77 20.82 11.82
N VAL A 295 10.41 20.12 10.89
CA VAL A 295 9.85 18.93 10.25
C VAL A 295 10.31 17.74 11.07
N ALA A 296 9.41 16.83 11.45
CA ALA A 296 9.77 15.65 12.23
C ALA A 296 10.87 14.84 11.52
N ALA A 297 11.85 14.34 12.28
CA ALA A 297 13.05 13.72 11.72
C ALA A 297 12.75 12.46 10.90
N THR A 298 11.72 11.70 11.26
CA THR A 298 11.25 10.51 10.53
C THR A 298 10.37 10.84 9.32
N ARG A 299 9.96 12.11 9.17
CA ARG A 299 8.94 12.57 8.21
C ARG A 299 9.48 13.62 7.25
N GLN A 300 10.75 13.48 6.87
CA GLN A 300 11.35 14.40 5.90
C GLN A 300 10.66 14.28 4.53
N PRO A 301 10.50 15.39 3.80
CA PRO A 301 9.93 15.36 2.46
C PRO A 301 10.79 14.51 1.54
N ALA A 302 10.15 13.61 0.80
CA ALA A 302 10.83 12.82 -0.21
C ALA A 302 10.92 13.62 -1.52
N THR A 303 12.04 13.49 -2.23
CA THR A 303 12.39 14.31 -3.41
C THR A 303 12.43 13.51 -4.72
N THR A 304 11.64 12.44 -4.82
CA THR A 304 11.54 11.63 -6.04
C THR A 304 10.27 11.99 -6.81
N LEU A 305 10.22 11.69 -8.11
CA LEU A 305 8.97 11.86 -8.87
C LEU A 305 7.82 10.99 -8.32
N ALA A 306 8.15 9.82 -7.76
CA ALA A 306 7.16 8.95 -7.12
C ALA A 306 6.59 9.54 -5.84
N SER A 307 7.38 10.28 -5.04
CA SER A 307 6.85 10.93 -3.84
C SER A 307 5.93 12.09 -4.15
N LEU A 308 6.09 12.77 -5.29
CA LEU A 308 5.13 13.80 -5.71
C LEU A 308 3.73 13.23 -5.97
N ALA A 309 3.65 11.97 -6.39
CA ALA A 309 2.38 11.30 -6.66
C ALA A 309 1.53 11.06 -5.40
N THR A 310 2.11 11.19 -4.19
CA THR A 310 1.37 11.02 -2.94
C THR A 310 0.70 12.32 -2.46
N CYS A 311 1.05 13.48 -3.03
CA CYS A 311 0.28 14.72 -2.86
C CYS A 311 -0.57 15.01 -4.09
N ASP A 312 -1.55 14.16 -4.36
CA ASP A 312 -2.41 14.25 -5.54
C ASP A 312 -3.80 14.83 -5.24
N TYR A 313 -4.06 15.27 -4.01
CA TYR A 313 -5.37 15.78 -3.62
C TYR A 313 -5.53 17.24 -4.00
N LYS A 314 -6.54 17.54 -4.82
CA LYS A 314 -6.82 18.92 -5.24
C LYS A 314 -7.27 19.81 -4.07
N CYS A 315 -6.69 20.99 -3.98
CA CYS A 315 -7.07 21.99 -2.99
C CYS A 315 -8.54 22.38 -3.11
N THR A 316 -9.23 22.54 -1.98
CA THR A 316 -10.66 22.92 -1.97
C THR A 316 -10.90 24.33 -2.56
N GLY A 317 -10.00 25.28 -2.31
CA GLY A 317 -10.08 26.65 -2.84
C GLY A 317 -9.50 26.87 -4.23
N ASP A 318 -8.72 25.92 -4.77
CA ASP A 318 -8.17 25.99 -6.13
C ASP A 318 -7.85 24.60 -6.69
N GLN A 319 -8.70 24.10 -7.59
CA GLN A 319 -8.55 22.77 -8.18
C GLN A 319 -7.35 22.64 -9.13
N ALA A 320 -6.67 23.74 -9.48
CA ALA A 320 -5.41 23.67 -10.22
C ALA A 320 -4.24 23.19 -9.34
N GLN A 321 -4.35 23.36 -8.02
CA GLN A 321 -3.29 23.08 -7.05
C GLN A 321 -3.48 21.74 -6.33
N PHE A 322 -2.38 21.18 -5.84
CA PHE A 322 -2.38 19.99 -4.98
C PHE A 322 -2.10 20.37 -3.52
N CYS A 323 -2.97 19.92 -2.62
CA CYS A 323 -2.97 20.20 -1.18
C CYS A 323 -2.87 18.90 -0.36
N GLY A 324 -1.73 18.22 -0.50
CA GLY A 324 -1.42 16.97 0.20
C GLY A 324 -2.09 15.73 -0.39
N GLY A 325 -2.23 14.70 0.44
CA GLY A 325 -2.87 13.42 0.14
C GLY A 325 -3.29 12.70 1.44
N ASP A 326 -3.58 11.40 1.37
CA ASP A 326 -3.86 10.59 2.58
C ASP A 326 -2.60 10.42 3.40
N ALA A 327 -2.48 11.14 4.51
CA ALA A 327 -1.28 11.14 5.33
C ALA A 327 -0.02 11.66 4.58
N TRP A 328 -0.20 12.66 3.70
CA TRP A 328 0.92 13.35 3.03
C TRP A 328 0.67 14.86 2.95
N LEU A 329 1.69 15.64 3.31
CA LEU A 329 1.69 17.10 3.24
C LEU A 329 2.41 17.58 1.98
N SER A 330 1.76 18.46 1.21
CA SER A 330 2.49 19.35 0.30
C SER A 330 3.29 20.34 1.15
N LEU A 331 4.58 20.09 1.36
CA LEU A 331 5.39 20.82 2.34
C LEU A 331 6.16 21.99 1.71
N TYR A 332 6.04 23.15 2.34
CA TYR A 332 6.75 24.37 1.98
C TYR A 332 7.54 24.94 3.16
N GLU A 333 8.65 25.59 2.84
CA GLU A 333 9.52 26.28 3.80
C GLU A 333 9.66 27.75 3.43
N ARG A 334 9.53 28.62 4.43
CA ARG A 334 9.79 30.04 4.27
C ARG A 334 11.27 30.27 4.01
N CYS A 335 11.57 30.93 2.91
CA CYS A 335 12.90 31.35 2.54
C CYS A 335 13.40 32.45 3.47
N GLU A 336 14.70 32.43 3.78
CA GLU A 336 15.34 33.48 4.58
C GLU A 336 15.34 34.81 3.82
N ALA A 337 15.18 35.92 4.55
CA ALA A 337 15.11 37.25 3.95
C ALA A 337 16.41 37.58 3.20
N GLY A 338 16.31 37.80 1.89
CA GLY A 338 17.46 38.10 1.02
C GLY A 338 18.18 36.87 0.45
N ALA A 339 17.76 35.65 0.77
CA ALA A 339 18.23 34.43 0.13
C ALA A 339 17.49 34.17 -1.19
N VAL A 340 18.14 33.44 -2.10
CA VAL A 340 17.47 32.93 -3.30
C VAL A 340 16.46 31.86 -2.88
N CYS A 341 15.21 32.01 -3.31
CA CYS A 341 14.13 31.09 -2.99
C CYS A 341 13.89 30.17 -4.18
N GLU A 342 14.34 28.92 -4.09
CA GLU A 342 14.24 27.93 -5.16
C GLU A 342 13.58 26.66 -4.66
N ASN A 343 12.67 26.11 -5.47
CA ASN A 343 12.03 24.83 -5.20
C ASN A 343 13.03 23.68 -5.32
N VAL A 344 12.80 22.60 -4.58
CA VAL A 344 13.60 21.38 -4.72
C VAL A 344 13.44 20.79 -6.13
N VAL A 345 14.54 20.29 -6.69
CA VAL A 345 14.54 19.56 -7.97
C VAL A 345 14.25 18.09 -7.68
N PHE A 346 13.30 17.52 -8.42
CA PHE A 346 12.92 16.11 -8.29
C PHE A 346 13.55 15.33 -9.43
N THR A 347 14.27 14.27 -9.09
CA THR A 347 15.00 13.42 -10.04
C THR A 347 14.47 12.00 -10.04
#